data_AF-A0A285MXH0-F1
#
_entry.id   AF-A0A285MXH0-F1
#
_cell.length_a   1.000
_cell.length_b   1.000
_cell.length_c   1.000
_cell.angle_alpha   90.00
_cell.angle_beta   90.00
_cell.angle_gamma   90.00
#
_symmetry.space_group_name_H-M   'P 1'
#
loop_
_entity.id
_entity.type
_entity.pdbx_description
1 polymer ?
#
loop_
_entity_poly.entity_id
_entity_poly.type
_entity_poly.pdbx_seq_one_letter_code
_entity_poly.pdbx_strand_id
1 'polypeptide(L)'
;MENTNYIKHLNGVFEQFSKDNRLNPTHISLYVALFQLWNNNFFKEEFYINREEVMAFSKIGSKSTYHRCVKELDHWKYILYIPSHNPFKGSRIKMFDFGTSSGQVLYPSCPKNGTSDGQAMVPIIKHIQTRENPKNNNKLQNFENLGFQDLENGNKQSSRIPYRDNLKTTKEKDYSEPL
;
A
#
# COMPACT_ATOMS: atom_id res chain seq x y z
N MET A 1 22.95 4.11 14.21
CA MET A 1 21.64 3.97 13.51
C MET A 1 20.73 5.02 14.10
N GLU A 2 20.18 5.90 13.28
CA GLU A 2 19.12 6.80 13.74
C GLU A 2 17.90 5.94 14.08
N ASN A 3 17.39 6.11 15.30
CA ASN A 3 16.19 5.42 15.73
C ASN A 3 14.99 6.10 15.05
N THR A 4 14.43 5.49 14.01
CA THR A 4 13.18 5.95 13.42
C THR A 4 12.09 5.95 14.50
N ASN A 5 11.46 7.10 14.70
CA ASN A 5 10.39 7.25 15.67
C ASN A 5 9.04 6.97 14.99
N TYR A 6 8.34 5.93 15.43
CA TYR A 6 7.05 5.50 14.89
C TYR A 6 6.05 6.65 14.71
N ILE A 7 5.84 7.45 15.76
CA ILE A 7 4.82 8.52 15.76
C ILE A 7 5.23 9.66 14.84
N LYS A 8 6.49 10.09 14.90
CA LYS A 8 7.00 11.16 14.04
C LYS A 8 6.95 10.76 12.56
N HIS A 9 7.39 9.55 12.24
CA HIS A 9 7.33 9.02 10.89
C HIS A 9 5.89 8.96 10.38
N LEU A 10 4.96 8.43 11.18
CA LEU A 10 3.56 8.30 10.80
C LEU A 10 2.91 9.67 10.54
N ASN A 11 3.16 10.64 11.41
CA ASN A 11 2.68 12.00 11.20
C ASN A 11 3.28 12.63 9.93
N GLY A 12 4.59 12.47 9.72
CA GLY A 12 5.28 12.99 8.55
C GLY A 12 4.76 12.39 7.24
N VAL A 13 4.55 11.07 7.19
CA VAL A 13 4.04 10.44 5.97
C VAL A 13 2.57 10.79 5.72
N PHE A 14 1.73 10.91 6.75
CA PHE A 14 0.33 11.34 6.57
C PHE A 14 0.23 12.79 6.07
N GLU A 15 1.14 13.66 6.52
CA GLU A 15 1.25 14.99 5.94
C GLU A 15 1.59 14.91 4.44
N GLN A 16 2.54 14.05 4.04
CA GLN A 16 2.85 13.85 2.63
C GLN A 16 1.68 13.26 1.83
N PHE A 17 0.93 12.32 2.40
CA PHE A 17 -0.24 11.74 1.76
C PHE A 17 -1.33 12.78 1.49
N SER A 18 -1.53 13.72 2.41
CA SER A 18 -2.54 14.77 2.22
C SER A 18 -2.17 15.78 1.12
N LYS A 19 -0.88 15.90 0.78
CA LYS A 19 -0.38 16.80 -0.26
C LYS A 19 -0.25 16.12 -1.64
N ASP A 20 -0.08 14.80 -1.67
CA ASP A 20 0.14 14.05 -2.91
C ASP A 20 -1.16 13.47 -3.49
N ASN A 21 -1.73 14.19 -4.45
CA ASN A 21 -2.96 13.79 -5.15
C ASN A 21 -2.79 12.56 -6.07
N ARG A 22 -1.56 12.06 -6.28
CA ARG A 22 -1.31 10.87 -7.11
C ARG A 22 -1.63 9.57 -6.36
N LEU A 23 -1.64 9.62 -5.03
CA LEU A 23 -1.94 8.47 -4.19
C LEU A 23 -3.43 8.13 -4.26
N ASN A 24 -3.72 6.82 -4.24
CA ASN A 24 -5.06 6.30 -4.13
C ASN A 24 -5.18 5.54 -2.81
N PRO A 25 -6.39 5.18 -2.35
CA PRO A 25 -6.56 4.45 -1.09
C PRO A 25 -5.77 3.13 -1.04
N THR A 26 -5.57 2.47 -2.19
CA THR A 26 -4.78 1.24 -2.29
C THR A 26 -3.29 1.49 -2.04
N HIS A 27 -2.74 2.61 -2.51
CA HIS A 27 -1.37 3.04 -2.20
C HIS A 27 -1.18 3.26 -0.70
N ILE A 28 -2.11 3.98 -0.08
CA ILE A 28 -2.06 4.27 1.35
C ILE A 28 -2.13 2.97 2.15
N SER A 29 -3.07 2.07 1.80
CA SER A 29 -3.20 0.77 2.48
C SER A 29 -1.96 -0.10 2.32
N LEU A 30 -1.36 -0.13 1.12
CA LEU A 30 -0.12 -0.85 0.86
C LEU A 30 1.06 -0.28 1.65
N TYR A 31 1.21 1.04 1.69
CA TYR A 31 2.26 1.68 2.47
C TYR A 31 2.12 1.37 3.97
N VAL A 32 0.91 1.50 4.52
CA VAL A 32 0.67 1.23 5.95
C VAL A 32 0.96 -0.24 6.29
N ALA A 33 0.60 -1.19 5.41
CA ALA A 33 0.97 -2.59 5.56
C ALA A 33 2.50 -2.80 5.59
N LEU A 34 3.23 -2.16 4.67
CA LEU A 34 4.69 -2.22 4.64
C LEU A 34 5.31 -1.57 5.88
N PHE A 35 4.75 -0.46 6.35
CA PHE A 35 5.20 0.22 7.58
C PHE A 35 5.00 -0.64 8.83
N GLN A 36 3.88 -1.36 8.94
CA GLN A 36 3.66 -2.33 10.01
C GLN A 36 4.71 -3.44 10.00
N LEU A 37 5.00 -4.01 8.82
CA LEU A 37 6.05 -5.02 8.68
C LEU A 37 7.44 -4.46 9.00
N TRP A 38 7.72 -3.21 8.65
CA TRP A 38 8.97 -2.54 8.96
C TRP A 38 9.15 -2.32 10.47
N ASN A 39 8.08 -1.91 11.16
CA ASN A 39 8.05 -1.81 12.62
C ASN A 39 8.29 -3.17 13.29
N ASN A 40 7.67 -4.24 12.79
CA ASN A 40 7.89 -5.61 13.29
C ASN A 40 9.33 -6.09 13.05
N ASN A 41 10.01 -5.51 12.06
CA ASN A 41 11.43 -5.74 11.77
C ASN A 41 12.36 -4.75 12.48
N PHE A 42 11.89 -4.03 13.52
CA PHE A 42 12.68 -3.06 14.30
C PHE A 42 13.32 -1.96 13.46
N PHE A 43 12.62 -1.48 12.42
CA PHE A 43 13.08 -0.41 11.54
C PHE A 43 14.45 -0.66 10.88
N LYS A 44 14.75 -1.92 10.53
CA LYS A 44 15.96 -2.28 9.75
C LYS A 44 16.04 -1.46 8.46
N GLU A 45 17.26 -1.15 8.03
CA GLU A 45 17.49 -0.43 6.78
C GLU A 45 16.77 -1.09 5.59
N GLU A 46 16.78 -2.42 5.54
CA GLU A 46 16.09 -3.23 4.55
C GLU A 46 15.48 -4.48 5.20
N PHE A 47 14.34 -4.93 4.67
CA PHE A 47 13.70 -6.16 5.13
C PHE A 47 13.09 -6.93 3.95
N TYR A 48 12.94 -8.24 4.15
CA TYR A 48 12.31 -9.13 3.19
C TYR A 48 10.79 -9.13 3.37
N ILE A 49 10.07 -9.22 2.26
CA ILE A 49 8.62 -9.32 2.24
C ILE A 49 8.16 -10.53 1.44
N ASN A 50 7.14 -11.19 1.96
CA ASN A 50 6.34 -12.16 1.21
C ASN A 50 5.18 -11.41 0.52
N ARG A 51 4.96 -11.67 -0.78
CA ARG A 51 3.92 -10.97 -1.55
C ARG A 51 2.53 -11.27 -1.02
N GLU A 52 2.23 -12.55 -0.77
CA GLU A 52 0.93 -13.02 -0.30
C GLU A 52 0.60 -12.40 1.06
N GLU A 53 1.59 -12.32 1.95
CA GLU A 53 1.48 -11.64 3.24
C GLU A 53 1.15 -10.15 3.05
N VAL A 54 1.97 -9.41 2.29
CA VAL A 54 1.74 -7.97 2.08
C VAL A 54 0.38 -7.70 1.44
N MET A 55 -0.05 -8.53 0.49
CA MET A 55 -1.38 -8.45 -0.12
C MET A 55 -2.49 -8.62 0.92
N ALA A 56 -2.36 -9.59 1.83
CA ALA A 56 -3.34 -9.82 2.90
C ALA A 56 -3.41 -8.65 3.90
N PHE A 57 -2.26 -8.10 4.31
CA PHE A 57 -2.20 -6.93 5.20
C PHE A 57 -2.78 -5.67 4.55
N SER A 58 -2.48 -5.45 3.26
CA SER A 58 -2.96 -4.29 2.48
C SER A 58 -4.37 -4.44 1.92
N LYS A 59 -5.04 -5.57 2.19
CA LYS A 59 -6.38 -5.88 1.66
C LYS A 59 -6.45 -5.82 0.12
N ILE A 60 -5.36 -6.12 -0.56
CA ILE A 60 -5.29 -6.18 -2.03
C ILE A 60 -5.50 -7.62 -2.48
N GLY A 61 -6.61 -7.90 -3.17
CA GLY A 61 -6.90 -9.22 -3.73
C GLY A 61 -6.24 -9.50 -5.09
N SER A 62 -5.84 -8.45 -5.82
CA SER A 62 -5.32 -8.58 -7.19
C SER A 62 -3.81 -8.41 -7.27
N LYS A 63 -3.14 -9.40 -7.89
CA LYS A 63 -1.69 -9.36 -8.15
C LYS A 63 -1.29 -8.18 -9.03
N SER A 64 -2.08 -7.87 -10.06
CA SER A 64 -1.79 -6.74 -10.96
C SER A 64 -1.85 -5.41 -10.23
N THR A 65 -2.85 -5.24 -9.37
CA THR A 65 -3.00 -4.05 -8.52
C THR A 65 -1.82 -3.91 -7.55
N TYR A 66 -1.44 -4.99 -6.87
CA TYR A 66 -0.27 -5.00 -5.99
C TYR A 66 1.01 -4.56 -6.73
N HIS A 67 1.29 -5.17 -7.88
CA HIS A 67 2.49 -4.88 -8.66
C HIS A 67 2.51 -3.46 -9.22
N ARG A 68 1.35 -2.91 -9.60
CA ARG A 68 1.24 -1.51 -10.00
C ARG A 68 1.54 -0.59 -8.82
N CYS A 69 0.83 -0.77 -7.71
CA CYS A 69 0.93 0.12 -6.55
C CYS A 69 2.32 0.09 -5.90
N VAL A 70 2.98 -1.07 -5.80
CA VAL A 70 4.35 -1.14 -5.24
C VAL A 70 5.37 -0.42 -6.12
N LYS A 71 5.23 -0.51 -7.45
CA LYS A 71 6.10 0.20 -8.41
C LYS A 71 5.85 1.70 -8.38
N GLU A 72 4.59 2.12 -8.24
CA GLU A 72 4.23 3.53 -8.13
C GLU A 72 4.79 4.13 -6.83
N LEU A 73 4.65 3.45 -5.68
CA LEU A 73 5.25 3.87 -4.42
C LEU A 73 6.79 3.95 -4.48
N ASP A 74 7.44 3.00 -5.16
CA ASP A 74 8.89 3.03 -5.42
C ASP A 74 9.30 4.22 -6.31
N HIS A 75 8.53 4.46 -7.37
CA HIS A 75 8.75 5.56 -8.28
C HIS A 75 8.63 6.93 -7.59
N TRP A 76 7.66 7.08 -6.70
CA TRP A 76 7.42 8.31 -5.92
C TRP A 76 8.28 8.44 -4.67
N LYS A 77 9.23 7.51 -4.44
CA LYS A 77 10.17 7.56 -3.30
C LYS A 77 9.49 7.54 -1.94
N TYR A 78 8.39 6.81 -1.83
CA TYR A 78 7.85 6.40 -0.53
C TYR A 78 8.59 5.17 0.02
N ILE A 79 9.02 4.29 -0.88
CA ILE A 79 9.79 3.08 -0.60
C ILE A 79 10.87 2.90 -1.66
N LEU A 80 11.81 1.99 -1.40
CA LEU A 80 12.66 1.38 -2.41
C LEU A 80 12.29 -0.10 -2.52
N TYR A 81 11.78 -0.51 -3.69
CA TYR A 81 11.38 -1.89 -3.97
C TYR A 81 12.46 -2.63 -4.75
N ILE A 82 12.97 -3.71 -4.18
CA ILE A 82 13.99 -4.57 -4.77
C ILE A 82 13.35 -5.93 -5.08
N PRO A 83 12.87 -6.15 -6.31
CA PRO A 83 12.21 -7.40 -6.67
C PRO A 83 13.18 -8.58 -6.61
N SER A 84 12.64 -9.75 -6.29
CA SER A 84 13.39 -11.02 -6.32
C SER A 84 12.58 -12.07 -7.06
N HIS A 85 13.26 -12.84 -7.89
CA HIS A 85 12.69 -14.01 -8.56
C HIS A 85 12.88 -15.30 -7.75
N ASN A 86 13.55 -15.24 -6.60
CA ASN A 86 13.79 -16.39 -5.75
C ASN A 86 12.62 -16.61 -4.77
N PRO A 87 11.87 -17.72 -4.89
CA PRO A 87 10.73 -18.01 -4.02
C PRO A 87 11.10 -18.17 -2.55
N PHE A 88 12.36 -18.51 -2.23
CA PHE A 88 12.84 -18.71 -0.86
C PHE A 88 13.34 -17.42 -0.18
N LYS A 89 13.68 -16.40 -0.96
CA LYS A 89 14.23 -15.15 -0.41
C LYS A 89 13.22 -14.01 -0.38
N GLY A 90 12.16 -14.04 -1.19
CA GLY A 90 11.17 -12.95 -1.23
C GLY A 90 11.76 -11.64 -1.78
N SER A 91 10.90 -10.65 -2.03
CA SER A 91 11.37 -9.31 -2.45
C SER A 91 11.86 -8.52 -1.24
N ARG A 92 12.67 -7.48 -1.45
CA ARG A 92 13.14 -6.60 -0.38
C ARG A 92 12.54 -5.21 -0.48
N ILE A 93 12.38 -4.57 0.66
CA ILE A 93 11.89 -3.20 0.80
C ILE A 93 12.85 -2.41 1.70
N LYS A 94 13.09 -1.15 1.34
CA LYS A 94 13.62 -0.12 2.23
C LYS A 94 12.60 1.01 2.34
N MET A 95 12.29 1.42 3.56
CA MET A 95 11.41 2.56 3.84
C MET A 95 12.26 3.81 4.03
N PHE A 96 11.76 4.97 3.62
CA PHE A 96 12.43 6.25 3.85
C PHE A 96 11.91 6.90 5.13
N ASP A 97 12.79 7.54 5.91
CA ASP A 97 12.36 8.20 7.15
C ASP A 97 11.75 9.58 6.85
N PHE A 98 10.48 9.75 7.22
CA PHE A 98 9.75 11.02 7.14
C PHE A 98 9.65 11.75 8.50
N GLY A 99 10.28 11.21 9.56
CA GLY A 99 10.17 11.70 10.93
C GLY A 99 11.35 12.53 11.46
N THR A 100 12.43 12.69 10.69
CA THR A 100 13.62 13.43 11.12
C THR A 100 13.52 14.92 10.78
N SER A 101 13.31 15.75 11.81
CA SER A 101 13.25 17.21 11.68
C SER A 101 14.61 17.90 11.80
N SER A 102 15.74 17.23 11.59
CA SER A 102 17.07 17.84 11.74
C SER A 102 17.87 17.78 10.44
N GLY A 103 17.70 18.81 9.61
CA GLY A 103 18.71 19.26 8.64
C GLY A 103 18.89 18.41 7.39
N GLN A 104 18.50 19.00 6.26
CA GLN A 104 18.82 18.62 4.87
C GLN A 104 18.02 17.45 4.26
N VAL A 105 16.94 17.91 3.63
CA VAL A 105 16.15 17.31 2.54
C VAL A 105 17.09 16.84 1.41
N LEU A 106 17.47 15.56 1.39
CA LEU A 106 17.84 14.89 0.14
C LEU A 106 16.58 14.22 -0.43
N TYR A 107 15.62 15.03 -0.85
CA TYR A 107 14.59 14.54 -1.76
C TYR A 107 15.26 14.48 -3.13
N PRO A 108 15.31 13.32 -3.82
CA PRO A 108 15.49 13.32 -5.25
C PRO A 108 14.17 13.83 -5.84
N SER A 109 13.94 15.14 -5.76
CA SER A 109 13.00 15.80 -6.63
C SER A 109 13.48 15.50 -8.05
N CYS A 110 12.70 14.76 -8.82
CA CYS A 110 12.86 14.71 -10.25
C CYS A 110 11.90 15.74 -10.85
N PRO A 111 12.32 17.00 -11.07
CA PRO A 111 11.55 17.90 -11.88
C PRO A 111 11.69 17.48 -13.34
N LYS A 112 10.61 16.88 -13.83
CA LYS A 112 10.08 16.84 -15.19
C LYS A 112 10.36 17.92 -16.23
N ASN A 113 11.01 19.05 -15.94
CA ASN A 113 10.72 20.29 -16.71
C ASN A 113 12.01 21.03 -17.06
N GLY A 114 12.28 21.17 -18.37
CA GLY A 114 13.38 21.99 -18.89
C GLY A 114 13.21 23.46 -18.49
N THR A 115 14.26 24.02 -17.91
CA THR A 115 14.34 25.42 -17.51
C THR A 115 14.74 26.29 -18.70
N SER A 116 13.92 27.30 -18.99
CA SER A 116 14.37 28.59 -19.53
C SER A 116 14.25 29.60 -18.39
N ASP A 117 15.40 30.13 -18.00
CA ASP A 117 15.73 31.33 -17.22
C ASP A 117 14.65 32.13 -16.47
N GLY A 118 14.96 32.36 -15.19
CA GLY A 118 14.82 33.66 -14.53
C GLY A 118 13.63 33.85 -13.59
N GLN A 119 13.89 33.82 -12.27
CA GLN A 119 13.78 34.96 -11.34
C GLN A 119 13.54 34.53 -9.86
N ALA A 120 13.95 35.42 -8.96
CA ALA A 120 14.27 35.24 -7.54
C ALA A 120 13.09 34.92 -6.60
N MET A 121 13.36 34.23 -5.50
CA MET A 121 12.39 33.91 -4.44
C MET A 121 12.84 34.47 -3.08
N VAL A 122 12.08 35.44 -2.55
CA VAL A 122 12.23 36.06 -1.22
C VAL A 122 11.58 35.15 -0.15
N PRO A 123 12.13 35.01 1.07
CA PRO A 123 11.49 34.18 2.10
C PRO A 123 10.32 34.91 2.76
N ILE A 124 9.09 34.41 2.56
CA ILE A 124 7.94 34.79 3.38
C ILE A 124 7.86 33.82 4.56
N ILE A 125 8.47 34.19 5.68
CA ILE A 125 8.24 33.51 6.96
C ILE A 125 6.96 34.12 7.55
N LYS A 126 5.84 33.39 7.49
CA LYS A 126 4.66 33.66 8.33
C LYS A 126 4.80 32.84 9.61
N HIS A 127 4.79 33.51 10.76
CA HIS A 127 4.76 32.85 12.06
C HIS A 127 3.37 32.23 12.25
N ILE A 128 3.30 30.93 12.57
CA ILE A 128 2.06 30.30 13.01
C ILE A 128 2.32 29.87 14.46
N GLN A 129 1.55 30.45 15.38
CA GLN A 129 1.62 30.16 16.80
C GLN A 129 0.99 28.78 17.07
N THR A 130 1.78 27.86 17.62
CA THR A 130 1.35 26.53 18.02
C THR A 130 0.40 26.63 19.23
N ARG A 131 -0.86 26.19 19.09
CA ARG A 131 -1.72 25.88 20.24
C ARG A 131 -1.37 24.48 20.75
N GLU A 132 -0.95 24.39 22.01
CA GLU A 132 -0.68 23.13 22.71
C GLU A 132 -1.98 22.32 22.88
N ASN A 133 -1.93 21.01 22.60
CA ASN A 133 -3.05 20.10 22.84
C ASN A 133 -2.72 19.23 24.07
N PRO A 134 -3.61 19.13 25.07
CA PRO A 134 -3.31 18.41 26.30
C PRO A 134 -3.20 16.89 26.07
N LYS A 135 -2.22 16.28 26.75
CA LYS A 135 -1.89 14.85 26.76
C LYS A 135 -3.14 13.98 27.01
N ASN A 136 -3.41 13.03 26.12
CA ASN A 136 -4.33 11.94 26.39
C ASN A 136 -3.55 10.61 26.52
N ASN A 137 -3.47 10.12 27.75
CA ASN A 137 -2.89 8.82 28.09
C ASN A 137 -3.96 7.73 27.91
N ASN A 138 -3.97 7.01 26.80
CA ASN A 138 -4.78 5.80 26.67
C ASN A 138 -3.96 4.64 26.10
N LYS A 139 -3.43 3.84 27.04
CA LYS A 139 -3.23 2.38 27.07
C LYS A 139 -3.15 1.65 25.72
N LEU A 140 -1.95 1.14 25.43
CA LEU A 140 -1.64 0.16 24.37
C LEU A 140 -2.49 -1.12 24.57
N GLN A 141 -3.40 -1.40 23.64
CA GLN A 141 -4.03 -2.72 23.54
C GLN A 141 -3.15 -3.60 22.65
N ASN A 142 -2.58 -4.64 23.25
CA ASN A 142 -1.89 -5.72 22.54
C ASN A 142 -2.88 -6.43 21.62
N PHE A 143 -2.67 -6.36 20.32
CA PHE A 143 -3.34 -7.23 19.35
C PHE A 143 -2.41 -8.40 19.02
N GLU A 144 -2.26 -9.31 19.97
CA GLU A 144 -1.88 -10.68 19.67
C GLU A 144 -3.14 -11.54 19.68
N ASN A 145 -3.27 -12.37 18.65
CA ASN A 145 -4.30 -13.38 18.39
C ASN A 145 -5.59 -12.91 17.72
N LEU A 146 -5.55 -12.86 16.39
CA LEU A 146 -6.65 -13.39 15.58
C LEU A 146 -6.09 -14.51 14.72
N GLY A 147 -6.12 -15.72 15.29
CA GLY A 147 -5.99 -16.95 14.53
C GLY A 147 -7.15 -17.05 13.56
N PHE A 148 -6.84 -17.15 12.27
CA PHE A 148 -7.79 -17.60 11.26
C PHE A 148 -7.94 -19.11 11.41
N GLN A 149 -8.95 -19.55 12.15
CA GLN A 149 -9.45 -20.92 12.10
C GLN A 149 -10.97 -20.89 11.86
N ASP A 150 -11.32 -21.51 10.73
CA ASP A 150 -12.53 -22.25 10.44
C ASP A 150 -13.85 -21.48 10.26
N LEU A 151 -14.05 -21.02 9.02
CA LEU A 151 -15.40 -20.91 8.45
C LEU A 151 -15.76 -22.22 7.74
N GLU A 152 -16.00 -23.27 8.52
CA GLU A 152 -16.98 -24.28 8.13
C GLU A 152 -18.28 -23.99 8.88
N ASN A 153 -19.33 -23.66 8.13
CA ASN A 153 -20.65 -24.18 8.46
C ASN A 153 -21.57 -24.07 7.25
N GLY A 154 -21.99 -25.24 6.77
CA GLY A 154 -23.13 -25.35 5.87
C GLY A 154 -24.40 -24.92 6.60
N ASN A 155 -25.21 -24.11 5.92
CA ASN A 155 -26.64 -24.17 6.12
C ASN A 155 -27.35 -24.04 4.76
N LYS A 156 -28.16 -25.06 4.53
CA LYS A 156 -28.97 -25.33 3.35
C LYS A 156 -30.19 -24.42 3.42
N GLN A 157 -30.42 -23.57 2.42
CA GLN A 157 -31.78 -23.12 2.13
C GLN A 157 -31.99 -22.95 0.62
N SER A 158 -32.95 -23.72 0.15
CA SER A 158 -33.39 -23.86 -1.23
C SER A 158 -34.24 -22.65 -1.64
N SER A 159 -33.82 -21.92 -2.66
CA SER A 159 -34.71 -21.18 -3.54
C SER A 159 -34.22 -21.34 -4.99
N ARG A 160 -35.00 -22.05 -5.81
CA ARG A 160 -34.78 -22.23 -7.25
C ARG A 160 -34.86 -20.87 -7.94
N ILE A 161 -33.73 -20.38 -8.47
CA ILE A 161 -33.72 -19.34 -9.50
C ILE A 161 -33.65 -20.05 -10.85
N PRO A 162 -34.66 -19.96 -11.74
CA PRO A 162 -34.58 -20.57 -13.06
C PRO A 162 -33.67 -19.74 -13.95
N TYR A 163 -32.51 -20.29 -14.30
CA TYR A 163 -31.66 -19.77 -15.36
C TYR A 163 -32.40 -19.92 -16.70
N ARG A 164 -32.82 -18.80 -17.32
CA ARG A 164 -33.30 -18.81 -18.70
C ARG A 164 -32.10 -18.80 -19.63
N ASP A 165 -31.77 -19.98 -20.16
CA ASP A 165 -30.85 -20.14 -21.27
C ASP A 165 -31.53 -19.62 -22.55
N ASN A 166 -31.03 -18.51 -23.10
CA ASN A 166 -31.59 -17.86 -24.30
C ASN A 166 -30.91 -18.33 -25.60
N LEU A 167 -30.13 -19.41 -25.56
CA LEU A 167 -29.57 -20.03 -26.75
C LEU A 167 -30.53 -21.11 -27.25
N LYS A 168 -31.37 -20.78 -28.24
CA LYS A 168 -32.11 -21.78 -29.02
C LYS A 168 -31.11 -22.62 -29.82
N THR A 169 -30.60 -23.70 -29.21
CA THR A 169 -29.96 -24.80 -29.94
C THR A 169 -30.99 -25.90 -30.11
N THR A 170 -31.65 -25.94 -31.27
CA THR A 170 -32.45 -27.09 -31.68
C THR A 170 -31.50 -28.26 -31.93
N LYS A 171 -31.51 -29.23 -31.02
CA LYS A 171 -30.87 -30.53 -31.21
C LYS A 171 -31.79 -31.40 -32.04
N GLU A 172 -31.72 -31.26 -33.36
CA GLU A 172 -32.14 -32.28 -34.32
C GLU A 172 -31.46 -31.93 -35.65
N LYS A 173 -30.26 -32.48 -35.85
CA LYS A 173 -29.68 -32.60 -37.18
C LYS A 173 -29.78 -34.08 -37.54
N ASP A 174 -30.67 -34.37 -38.47
CA ASP A 174 -30.77 -35.67 -39.11
C ASP A 174 -29.63 -35.80 -40.13
N TYR A 175 -28.79 -36.82 -39.98
CA TYR A 175 -27.61 -37.06 -40.82
C TYR A 175 -27.88 -38.09 -41.92
N SER A 176 -29.15 -38.28 -42.29
CA SER A 176 -29.58 -39.36 -43.19
C SER A 176 -29.58 -39.02 -44.68
N GLU A 177 -29.18 -37.81 -45.11
CA GLU A 177 -29.14 -37.47 -46.54
C GLU A 177 -27.73 -37.65 -47.14
N PRO A 178 -27.60 -38.35 -48.29
CA PRO A 178 -26.33 -38.44 -49.00
C PRO A 178 -26.02 -37.12 -49.75
N LEU A 179 -24.72 -36.80 -49.80
CA LEU A 179 -24.11 -35.60 -50.40
C LEU A 179 -24.47 -35.37 -51.87
#